data_AF-A0A165FEY0-F1
#
_entry.id   AF-A0A165FEY0-F1
#
_cell.length_a   1.000
_cell.length_b   1.000
_cell.length_c   1.000
_cell.angle_alpha   90.00
_cell.angle_beta   90.00
_cell.angle_gamma   90.00
#
_symmetry.space_group_name_H-M   'P 1'
#
loop_
_entity.id
_entity.type
_entity.pdbx_description
1 polymer ?
#
loop_
_entity_poly.entity_id
_entity_poly.type
_entity_poly.pdbx_seq_one_letter_code
_entity_poly.pdbx_strand_id
1 'polypeptide(L)'
;MRASARLRRYCPACFAHQTWGQPANEGPDIIVCADGNRQLRRFRGGVDTTPVYDAEIFMASEAVDAVGEAMLRMKTGRPADHAAARLSKEALERCKKSFKVADEDAAIVNEHLFDPTGVVVLLCRHDIPLFACDITTPGEQQKYVVAMLLELLKELPSVATVGLLYDIGCQLDNSCRMVSQPAYGYLGEALPRVIMGCSVLHAYGHEWSCQVVYNPRRRQGFGLSDGEGSERVWSRTRREIPILRRAEKSRRVMALDRKFRHCGETMKEHLGRWFNQKFKLLGFQRHRAKQLQQDSGMSANELQQQHQLQLAPKETEQAGECNQWSSADPPA
;
A
#
# COMPACT_ATOMS: atom_id res chain seq x y z
N MET A 1 4.02 23.06 13.98
CA MET A 1 4.23 21.69 14.51
C MET A 1 5.20 20.95 13.59
N ARG A 2 5.98 19.99 14.10
CA ARG A 2 6.99 19.23 13.33
C ARG A 2 6.72 17.73 13.50
N ALA A 3 7.18 16.92 12.55
CA ALA A 3 7.23 15.46 12.74
C ALA A 3 8.14 15.10 13.92
N SER A 4 7.97 13.88 14.46
CA SER A 4 8.75 13.36 15.58
C SER A 4 10.26 13.45 15.33
N ALA A 5 11.05 13.48 16.41
CA ALA A 5 12.51 13.45 16.28
C ALA A 5 13.01 12.15 15.61
N ARG A 6 12.32 11.04 15.87
CA ARG A 6 12.60 9.71 15.32
C ARG A 6 12.47 9.70 13.79
N LEU A 7 11.32 10.12 13.24
CA LEU A 7 11.13 10.17 11.79
C LEU A 7 12.10 11.15 11.12
N ARG A 8 12.35 12.31 11.72
CA ARG A 8 13.35 13.28 11.23
C ARG A 8 14.76 12.71 11.17
N ARG A 9 15.13 11.86 12.13
CA ARG A 9 16.42 11.14 12.13
C ARG A 9 16.48 10.09 11.02
N TYR A 10 15.39 9.36 10.78
CA TYR A 10 15.31 8.33 9.76
C TYR A 10 15.40 8.90 8.36
N CYS A 11 14.54 9.88 8.03
CA CYS A 11 14.53 10.49 6.71
C CYS A 11 14.30 12.00 6.81
N PRO A 12 15.36 12.83 6.94
CA PRO A 12 15.21 14.27 6.98
C PRO A 12 14.52 14.82 5.72
N ALA A 13 14.74 14.18 4.56
CA ALA A 13 14.10 14.56 3.30
C ALA A 13 12.56 14.42 3.30
N CYS A 14 11.99 13.52 4.12
CA CYS A 14 10.54 13.36 4.24
C CYS A 14 9.95 14.06 5.46
N PHE A 15 10.72 14.30 6.52
CA PHE A 15 10.14 14.63 7.82
C PHE A 15 10.66 15.94 8.42
N ALA A 16 11.68 16.57 7.81
CA ALA A 16 12.19 17.86 8.23
C ALA A 16 11.50 19.06 7.54
N HIS A 17 10.28 18.85 7.00
CA HIS A 17 9.50 19.94 6.40
C HIS A 17 9.16 21.04 7.40
N GLN A 18 9.25 22.29 6.95
CA GLN A 18 8.86 23.46 7.72
C GLN A 18 7.34 23.67 7.70
N THR A 19 6.69 23.32 6.59
CA THR A 19 5.27 23.46 6.32
C THR A 19 4.63 22.11 6.04
N TRP A 20 3.39 21.94 6.47
CA TRP A 20 2.60 20.72 6.34
C TRP A 20 1.16 21.09 5.96
N GLY A 21 0.41 20.12 5.46
CA GLY A 21 -1.00 20.28 5.10
C GLY A 21 -1.22 20.57 3.61
N GLN A 22 -0.30 20.17 2.74
CA GLN A 22 -0.62 20.15 1.31
C GLN A 22 -1.79 19.19 1.07
N PRO A 23 -2.79 19.54 0.25
CA PRO A 23 -3.88 18.64 -0.08
C PRO A 23 -3.36 17.31 -0.63
N ALA A 24 -3.85 16.18 -0.10
CA ALA A 24 -3.32 14.87 -0.46
C ALA A 24 -3.44 14.56 -1.97
N ASN A 25 -4.44 15.14 -2.64
CA ASN A 25 -4.68 15.02 -4.07
C ASN A 25 -3.83 15.95 -4.94
N GLU A 26 -3.18 16.98 -4.38
CA GLU A 26 -2.29 17.89 -5.12
C GLU A 26 -0.81 17.53 -4.94
N GLY A 27 -0.50 16.73 -3.93
CA GLY A 27 0.84 16.33 -3.53
C GLY A 27 0.83 16.12 -2.04
N PRO A 28 0.69 14.89 -1.53
CA PRO A 28 0.70 14.67 -0.09
C PRO A 28 2.08 15.05 0.46
N ASP A 29 2.11 15.57 1.69
CA ASP A 29 3.36 16.04 2.32
C ASP A 29 4.42 14.93 2.32
N ILE A 30 4.00 13.68 2.55
CA ILE A 30 4.84 12.49 2.44
C ILE A 30 4.18 11.39 1.63
N ILE A 31 5.00 10.54 1.04
CA ILE A 31 4.57 9.30 0.39
C ILE A 31 5.31 8.14 1.05
N VAL A 32 4.55 7.10 1.38
CA VAL A 32 5.01 5.84 1.95
C VAL A 32 4.53 4.67 1.11
N CYS A 33 5.22 3.54 1.20
CA CYS A 33 4.77 2.28 0.63
C CYS A 33 4.82 1.15 1.65
N ALA A 34 3.89 0.20 1.51
CA ALA A 34 3.79 -0.97 2.37
C ALA A 34 3.77 -2.25 1.55
N ASP A 35 4.40 -3.28 2.08
CA ASP A 35 4.38 -4.61 1.47
C ASP A 35 4.75 -5.70 2.50
N GLY A 36 4.29 -6.93 2.25
CA GLY A 36 4.50 -8.11 3.09
C GLY A 36 5.38 -9.17 2.44
N ASN A 37 6.43 -9.59 3.14
CA ASN A 37 7.34 -10.66 2.69
C ASN A 37 7.14 -11.96 3.49
N ARG A 38 6.54 -12.97 2.84
CA ARG A 38 6.33 -14.33 3.41
C ARG A 38 7.60 -15.19 3.47
N GLN A 39 8.67 -14.79 2.78
CA GLN A 39 9.95 -15.50 2.86
C GLN A 39 10.66 -15.24 4.18
N LEU A 40 10.30 -14.21 4.94
CA LEU A 40 10.84 -13.93 6.28
C LEU A 40 10.13 -14.66 7.43
N ARG A 41 9.36 -15.72 7.12
CA ARG A 41 8.77 -16.64 8.12
C ARG A 41 9.80 -17.28 9.06
N ARG A 42 9.38 -17.79 10.22
CA ARG A 42 10.25 -18.49 11.19
C ARG A 42 9.61 -19.82 11.54
N PHE A 43 10.39 -20.88 11.73
CA PHE A 43 9.86 -22.14 12.24
C PHE A 43 9.29 -21.93 13.64
N ARG A 44 8.12 -22.53 13.87
CA ARG A 44 7.49 -22.58 15.18
C ARG A 44 8.35 -23.43 16.14
N GLY A 45 8.34 -23.06 17.42
CA GLY A 45 9.11 -23.71 18.48
C GLY A 45 10.34 -22.91 18.91
N GLY A 46 11.10 -23.49 19.84
CA GLY A 46 12.16 -22.80 20.59
C GLY A 46 11.66 -22.30 21.95
N VAL A 47 12.61 -21.93 22.82
CA VAL A 47 12.31 -21.32 24.12
C VAL A 47 12.25 -19.82 23.93
N ASP A 48 11.13 -19.19 24.30
CA ASP A 48 11.05 -17.75 24.38
C ASP A 48 11.93 -17.26 25.53
N THR A 49 12.97 -16.49 25.21
CA THR A 49 13.81 -15.85 26.23
C THR A 49 13.45 -14.37 26.37
N THR A 50 13.81 -13.79 27.51
CA THR A 50 13.59 -12.37 27.77
C THR A 50 14.23 -11.52 26.67
N PRO A 51 13.48 -10.62 26.02
CA PRO A 51 14.05 -9.73 25.02
C PRO A 51 15.22 -8.92 25.59
N VAL A 52 16.38 -8.99 24.92
CA VAL A 52 17.59 -8.23 25.29
C VAL A 52 17.77 -6.97 24.43
N TYR A 53 16.81 -6.67 23.57
CA TYR A 53 16.90 -5.62 22.57
C TYR A 53 15.54 -4.95 22.40
N ASP A 54 15.53 -3.62 22.53
CA ASP A 54 14.37 -2.79 22.23
C ASP A 54 14.40 -2.40 20.75
N ALA A 55 13.41 -2.88 19.99
CA ALA A 55 13.37 -2.68 18.56
C ALA A 55 12.76 -1.33 18.21
N GLU A 56 13.42 -0.59 17.31
CA GLU A 56 12.99 0.77 16.98
C GLU A 56 12.00 0.80 15.81
N ILE A 57 12.11 -0.14 14.87
CA ILE A 57 11.28 -0.25 13.66
C ILE A 57 10.15 -1.25 13.88
N PHE A 58 10.40 -2.34 14.61
CA PHE A 58 9.38 -3.37 14.83
C PHE A 58 8.33 -2.92 15.84
N MET A 59 7.06 -2.94 15.40
CA MET A 59 5.92 -2.75 16.28
C MET A 59 5.69 -3.98 17.15
N ALA A 60 5.26 -3.74 18.39
CA ALA A 60 4.80 -4.79 19.29
C ALA A 60 3.57 -5.50 18.68
N SER A 61 3.53 -6.84 18.79
CA SER A 61 2.42 -7.64 18.26
C SER A 61 1.09 -7.23 18.89
N GLU A 62 1.11 -6.92 20.19
CA GLU A 62 -0.05 -6.49 20.97
C GLU A 62 -0.64 -5.18 20.43
N ALA A 63 0.21 -4.25 19.98
CA ALA A 63 -0.24 -2.99 19.39
C ALA A 63 -0.91 -3.21 18.03
N VAL A 64 -0.36 -4.12 17.22
CA VAL A 64 -0.96 -4.49 15.92
C VAL A 64 -2.26 -5.26 16.12
N ASP A 65 -2.31 -6.18 17.07
CA ASP A 65 -3.49 -6.98 17.37
C ASP A 65 -4.62 -6.13 17.96
N ALA A 66 -4.31 -5.13 18.80
CA ALA A 66 -5.30 -4.18 19.27
C ALA A 66 -6.00 -3.41 18.13
N VAL A 67 -5.25 -3.08 17.06
CA VAL A 67 -5.83 -2.50 15.84
C VAL A 67 -6.69 -3.53 15.10
N GLY A 68 -6.25 -4.78 15.01
CA GLY A 68 -7.05 -5.89 14.46
C GLY A 68 -8.39 -6.06 15.19
N GLU A 69 -8.38 -6.08 16.52
CA GLU A 69 -9.59 -6.16 17.35
C GLU A 69 -10.50 -4.95 17.20
N ALA A 70 -9.93 -3.74 17.03
CA ALA A 70 -10.72 -2.55 16.71
C ALA A 70 -11.37 -2.66 15.33
N MET A 71 -10.62 -3.13 14.32
CA MET A 71 -11.13 -3.36 12.97
C MET A 71 -12.26 -4.40 12.98
N LEU A 72 -12.09 -5.54 13.68
CA LEU A 72 -13.12 -6.57 13.85
C LEU A 72 -14.41 -6.02 14.46
N ARG A 73 -14.30 -5.17 15.50
CA ARG A 73 -15.46 -4.48 16.09
C ARG A 73 -16.13 -3.53 15.12
N MET A 74 -15.37 -2.83 14.27
CA MET A 74 -15.94 -2.03 13.19
C MET A 74 -16.66 -2.90 12.16
N LYS A 75 -16.24 -4.16 11.98
CA LYS A 75 -16.93 -5.10 11.07
C LYS A 75 -18.30 -5.54 11.52
N THR A 76 -18.51 -5.63 12.82
CA THR A 76 -19.78 -6.05 13.41
C THR A 76 -20.71 -4.90 13.73
N GLY A 77 -20.19 -3.66 13.75
CA GLY A 77 -20.96 -2.43 14.01
C GLY A 77 -21.80 -1.94 12.83
N ARG A 78 -22.74 -1.02 13.11
CA ARG A 78 -23.39 -0.23 12.07
C ARG A 78 -22.37 0.79 11.53
N PRO A 79 -22.31 0.98 10.21
CA PRO A 79 -21.34 1.91 9.66
C PRO A 79 -21.56 3.36 10.13
N ALA A 80 -20.46 4.09 10.34
CA ALA A 80 -20.45 5.54 10.50
C ALA A 80 -20.57 6.26 9.14
N ASP A 81 -20.90 7.56 9.18
CA ASP A 81 -21.05 8.45 8.03
C ASP A 81 -20.00 8.21 6.92
N HIS A 82 -20.47 8.15 5.68
CA HIS A 82 -19.76 7.50 4.58
C HIS A 82 -19.18 8.47 3.54
N ALA A 83 -18.02 8.12 2.98
CA ALA A 83 -17.47 8.75 1.78
C ALA A 83 -17.58 7.80 0.58
N ALA A 84 -18.09 8.25 -0.56
CA ALA A 84 -18.24 7.38 -1.73
C ALA A 84 -16.91 6.65 -2.09
N ALA A 85 -16.96 5.31 -2.18
CA ALA A 85 -15.90 4.51 -2.78
C ALA A 85 -15.70 4.90 -4.24
N ARG A 86 -14.47 4.66 -4.68
CA ARG A 86 -14.01 5.10 -6.01
C ARG A 86 -14.23 4.06 -7.11
N LEU A 87 -14.58 2.83 -6.73
CA LEU A 87 -14.90 1.75 -7.66
C LEU A 87 -16.31 1.24 -7.37
N SER A 88 -17.00 0.78 -8.41
CA SER A 88 -18.23 0.00 -8.23
C SER A 88 -17.92 -1.31 -7.50
N LYS A 89 -18.95 -1.89 -6.89
CA LYS A 89 -18.83 -3.18 -6.20
C LYS A 89 -18.35 -4.27 -7.17
N GLU A 90 -18.89 -4.30 -8.38
CA GLU A 90 -18.55 -5.27 -9.42
C GLU A 90 -17.10 -5.12 -9.87
N ALA A 91 -16.63 -3.89 -10.09
CA ALA A 91 -15.24 -3.62 -10.45
C ALA A 91 -14.29 -4.06 -9.33
N LEU A 92 -14.64 -3.78 -8.07
CA LEU A 92 -13.84 -4.21 -6.93
C LEU A 92 -13.79 -5.74 -6.79
N GLU A 93 -14.92 -6.43 -6.95
CA GLU A 93 -14.97 -7.90 -6.89
C GLU A 93 -14.19 -8.56 -8.05
N ARG A 94 -14.27 -8.00 -9.26
CA ARG A 94 -13.40 -8.42 -10.37
C ARG A 94 -11.93 -8.20 -10.02
N CYS A 95 -11.60 -7.03 -9.47
CA CYS A 95 -10.25 -6.69 -9.08
C CYS A 95 -9.66 -7.66 -8.05
N LYS A 96 -10.43 -8.03 -7.02
CA LYS A 96 -10.03 -9.05 -6.03
C LYS A 96 -9.75 -10.40 -6.69
N LYS A 97 -10.58 -10.83 -7.64
CA LYS A 97 -10.40 -12.08 -8.38
C LYS A 97 -9.21 -12.07 -9.34
N SER A 98 -8.93 -10.91 -9.95
CA SER A 98 -7.82 -10.73 -10.90
C SER A 98 -6.46 -10.67 -10.20
N PHE A 99 -6.38 -9.96 -9.07
CA PHE A 99 -5.13 -9.78 -8.33
C PHE A 99 -4.93 -10.93 -7.31
N LYS A 100 -4.53 -12.10 -7.82
CA LYS A 100 -4.34 -13.33 -7.03
C LYS A 100 -3.06 -13.37 -6.19
N VAL A 101 -2.10 -12.48 -6.44
CA VAL A 101 -0.75 -12.54 -5.82
C VAL A 101 -0.83 -12.51 -4.29
N ALA A 102 -1.69 -11.67 -3.71
CA ALA A 102 -1.87 -11.59 -2.27
C ALA A 102 -2.59 -12.82 -1.66
N ASP A 103 -3.41 -13.53 -2.45
CA ASP A 103 -4.18 -14.71 -2.01
C ASP A 103 -3.41 -16.02 -2.22
N GLU A 104 -2.66 -16.16 -3.31
CA GLU A 104 -1.84 -17.34 -3.60
C GLU A 104 -0.74 -17.53 -2.54
N ASP A 105 -0.10 -16.44 -2.10
CA ASP A 105 0.88 -16.46 -1.00
C ASP A 105 0.23 -16.74 0.37
N ALA A 106 -1.05 -16.42 0.56
CA ALA A 106 -1.76 -16.72 1.80
C ALA A 106 -2.12 -18.21 1.93
N ALA A 107 -2.42 -18.89 0.82
CA ALA A 107 -2.74 -20.32 0.80
C ALA A 107 -1.52 -21.23 1.01
N ILE A 108 -0.30 -20.72 0.77
CA ILE A 108 0.96 -21.51 0.82
C ILE A 108 1.56 -21.59 2.23
N VAL A 109 1.11 -20.78 3.20
CA VAL A 109 1.74 -20.77 4.52
C VAL A 109 1.09 -21.76 5.48
N ASN A 110 1.84 -22.82 5.81
CA ASN A 110 1.48 -23.72 6.91
C ASN A 110 1.72 -23.03 8.26
N GLU A 111 0.66 -22.50 8.85
CA GLU A 111 0.69 -21.80 10.14
C GLU A 111 1.06 -22.71 11.30
N HIS A 112 0.85 -24.03 11.18
CA HIS A 112 1.31 -24.99 12.18
C HIS A 112 2.85 -25.12 12.18
N LEU A 113 3.49 -24.87 11.04
CA LEU A 113 4.93 -24.97 10.88
C LEU A 113 5.66 -23.65 11.14
N PHE A 114 5.02 -22.51 10.85
CA PHE A 114 5.65 -21.19 10.92
C PHE A 114 4.97 -20.24 11.90
N ASP A 115 5.79 -19.56 12.70
CA ASP A 115 5.40 -18.42 13.53
C ASP A 115 6.64 -17.51 13.67
N PRO A 116 6.62 -16.26 13.20
CA PRO A 116 5.61 -15.66 12.32
C PRO A 116 5.65 -16.23 10.90
N THR A 117 4.59 -15.95 10.13
CA THR A 117 4.41 -16.38 8.73
C THR A 117 5.01 -15.42 7.70
N GLY A 118 5.54 -14.27 8.14
CA GLY A 118 6.20 -13.28 7.31
C GLY A 118 6.42 -11.96 8.06
N VAL A 119 6.78 -10.92 7.33
CA VAL A 119 6.98 -9.54 7.86
C VAL A 119 6.31 -8.55 6.92
N VAL A 120 5.61 -7.56 7.45
CA VAL A 120 5.19 -6.37 6.70
C VAL A 120 6.10 -5.22 7.05
N VAL A 121 6.46 -4.38 6.08
CA VAL A 121 7.22 -3.15 6.29
C VAL A 121 6.49 -1.96 5.71
N LEU A 122 6.62 -0.80 6.37
CA LEU A 122 6.25 0.51 5.84
C LEU A 122 7.52 1.32 5.62
N LEU A 123 7.71 1.82 4.40
CA LEU A 123 8.88 2.61 3.99
C LEU A 123 8.44 4.00 3.53
N CYS A 124 9.33 4.99 3.64
CA CYS A 124 9.12 6.25 2.91
C CYS A 124 9.48 6.11 1.43
N ARG A 125 9.11 7.10 0.61
CA ARG A 125 9.45 7.19 -0.83
C ARG A 125 10.95 7.14 -1.17
N HIS A 126 11.82 7.28 -0.16
CA HIS A 126 13.28 7.17 -0.29
C HIS A 126 13.79 5.78 0.13
N ASP A 127 12.89 4.79 0.23
CA ASP A 127 13.17 3.39 0.57
C ASP A 127 13.74 3.19 1.99
N ILE A 128 13.50 4.14 2.90
CA ILE A 128 13.94 4.07 4.29
C ILE A 128 12.83 3.41 5.12
N PRO A 129 13.12 2.29 5.82
CA PRO A 129 12.15 1.65 6.69
C PRO A 129 11.76 2.52 7.88
N LEU A 130 10.45 2.59 8.13
CA LEU A 130 9.86 3.39 9.20
C LEU A 130 9.23 2.51 10.26
N PHE A 131 8.49 1.49 9.83
CA PHE A 131 7.84 0.51 10.71
C PHE A 131 7.90 -0.87 10.07
N ALA A 132 7.89 -1.90 10.91
CA ALA A 132 7.73 -3.27 10.49
C ALA A 132 6.89 -4.03 11.53
N CYS A 133 6.24 -5.11 11.13
CA CYS A 133 5.58 -6.01 12.06
C CYS A 133 5.57 -7.43 11.51
N ASP A 134 5.51 -8.39 12.43
CA ASP A 134 5.36 -9.78 12.08
C ASP A 134 3.94 -10.10 11.61
N ILE A 135 3.83 -10.98 10.62
CA ILE A 135 2.55 -11.54 10.18
C ILE A 135 2.25 -12.74 11.08
N THR A 136 1.22 -12.63 11.92
CA THR A 136 0.88 -13.62 12.96
C THR A 136 -0.48 -14.26 12.77
N THR A 137 -1.38 -13.63 12.00
CA THR A 137 -2.74 -14.14 11.77
C THR A 137 -3.06 -14.36 10.29
N PRO A 138 -3.80 -15.44 9.96
CA PRO A 138 -4.38 -15.67 8.64
C PRO A 138 -5.40 -14.60 8.26
N GLY A 139 -5.59 -14.39 6.96
CA GLY A 139 -6.75 -13.70 6.37
C GLY A 139 -6.79 -12.17 6.51
N GLU A 140 -6.40 -11.60 7.65
CA GLU A 140 -6.52 -10.16 7.90
C GLU A 140 -5.28 -9.36 7.49
N GLN A 141 -4.97 -9.34 6.19
CA GLN A 141 -3.75 -8.72 5.66
C GLN A 141 -3.72 -7.19 5.84
N GLN A 142 -4.88 -6.54 5.90
CA GLN A 142 -4.99 -5.09 5.99
C GLN A 142 -4.58 -4.53 7.36
N LYS A 143 -4.73 -5.30 8.46
CA LYS A 143 -4.51 -4.80 9.82
C LYS A 143 -3.08 -4.30 10.04
N TYR A 144 -2.11 -4.99 9.44
CA TYR A 144 -0.69 -4.65 9.55
C TYR A 144 -0.40 -3.27 8.97
N VAL A 145 -0.92 -2.98 7.77
CA VAL A 145 -0.73 -1.69 7.10
C VAL A 145 -1.52 -0.58 7.81
N VAL A 146 -2.74 -0.87 8.28
CA VAL A 146 -3.53 0.09 9.06
C VAL A 146 -2.81 0.45 10.36
N ALA A 147 -2.29 -0.53 11.10
CA ALA A 147 -1.57 -0.30 12.35
C ALA A 147 -0.33 0.59 12.13
N MET A 148 0.50 0.25 11.14
CA MET A 148 1.69 1.07 10.81
C MET A 148 1.32 2.48 10.33
N LEU A 149 0.22 2.63 9.59
CA LEU A 149 -0.25 3.94 9.13
C LEU A 149 -0.77 4.80 10.29
N LEU A 150 -1.52 4.21 11.23
CA LEU A 150 -1.99 4.91 12.42
C LEU A 150 -0.83 5.34 13.33
N GLU A 151 0.18 4.49 13.53
CA GLU A 151 1.40 4.88 14.26
C GLU A 151 2.17 6.00 13.55
N LEU A 152 2.32 5.92 12.22
CA LEU A 152 2.93 6.99 11.43
C LEU A 152 2.20 8.33 11.64
N LEU A 153 0.86 8.33 11.61
CA LEU A 153 0.06 9.54 11.75
C LEU A 153 0.21 10.19 13.14
N LYS A 154 0.44 9.41 14.21
CA LYS A 154 0.73 9.92 15.56
C LYS A 154 2.07 10.67 15.62
N GLU A 155 3.02 10.30 14.76
CA GLU A 155 4.34 10.92 14.69
C GLU A 155 4.40 12.16 13.76
N LEU A 156 3.28 12.52 13.13
CA LEU A 156 3.16 13.65 12.20
C LEU A 156 2.27 14.77 12.77
N PRO A 157 2.43 16.03 12.31
CA PRO A 157 1.47 17.10 12.58
C PRO A 157 0.04 16.69 12.19
N SER A 158 -0.97 17.14 12.94
CA SER A 158 -2.38 16.78 12.69
C SER A 158 -2.91 17.20 11.32
N VAL A 159 -2.30 18.20 10.69
CA VAL A 159 -2.63 18.67 9.34
C VAL A 159 -1.90 17.91 8.23
N ALA A 160 -0.88 17.10 8.58
CA ALA A 160 -0.02 16.44 7.61
C ALA A 160 -0.80 15.42 6.77
N THR A 161 -0.54 15.39 5.48
CA THR A 161 -1.15 14.44 4.53
C THR A 161 -0.17 13.36 4.08
N VAL A 162 -0.70 12.18 3.78
CA VAL A 162 0.07 10.96 3.50
C VAL A 162 -0.44 10.27 2.23
N GLY A 163 0.46 10.00 1.29
CA GLY A 163 0.22 9.09 0.19
C GLY A 163 0.68 7.67 0.53
N LEU A 164 -0.21 6.69 0.48
CA LEU A 164 0.10 5.28 0.67
C LEU A 164 0.09 4.53 -0.66
N LEU A 165 1.20 3.88 -1.00
CA LEU A 165 1.27 2.90 -2.08
C LEU A 165 1.30 1.49 -1.47
N TYR A 166 0.29 0.69 -1.80
CA TYR A 166 0.15 -0.66 -1.28
C TYR A 166 -0.48 -1.55 -2.35
N ASP A 167 -0.02 -2.79 -2.48
CA ASP A 167 -0.46 -3.70 -3.54
C ASP A 167 -1.98 -3.90 -3.59
N ILE A 168 -2.64 -3.92 -2.43
CA ILE A 168 -4.10 -3.95 -2.32
C ILE A 168 -4.66 -2.64 -1.77
N GLY A 169 -3.99 -1.52 -2.06
CA GLY A 169 -4.39 -0.17 -1.66
C GLY A 169 -5.81 0.20 -2.12
N CYS A 170 -6.26 -0.31 -3.26
CA CYS A 170 -7.64 -0.17 -3.73
C CYS A 170 -8.66 -0.82 -2.80
N GLN A 171 -8.35 -2.01 -2.28
CA GLN A 171 -9.20 -2.74 -1.35
C GLN A 171 -9.21 -2.06 0.01
N LEU A 172 -8.04 -1.59 0.47
CA LEU A 172 -7.93 -0.85 1.72
C LEU A 172 -8.69 0.48 1.66
N ASP A 173 -8.53 1.27 0.60
CA ASP A 173 -9.25 2.54 0.41
C ASP A 173 -10.76 2.29 0.39
N ASN A 174 -11.23 1.23 -0.27
CA ASN A 174 -12.64 0.84 -0.23
C ASN A 174 -13.11 0.50 1.19
N SER A 175 -12.36 -0.33 1.93
CA SER A 175 -12.68 -0.68 3.31
C SER A 175 -12.72 0.53 4.24
N CYS A 176 -11.93 1.57 3.93
CA CYS A 176 -11.91 2.84 4.66
C CYS A 176 -13.02 3.83 4.25
N ARG A 177 -13.38 3.93 2.96
CA ARG A 177 -14.31 4.95 2.42
C ARG A 177 -15.79 4.60 2.55
N MET A 178 -16.13 3.36 2.22
CA MET A 178 -17.50 2.81 2.14
C MET A 178 -18.32 3.17 0.88
N VAL A 179 -18.71 2.15 0.09
CA VAL A 179 -19.91 2.17 -0.81
C VAL A 179 -20.71 0.86 -0.73
N SER A 180 -20.25 -0.19 -0.05
CA SER A 180 -21.05 -1.42 0.04
C SER A 180 -20.69 -2.22 1.27
N GLN A 181 -21.70 -2.73 1.94
CA GLN A 181 -21.56 -3.64 3.07
C GLN A 181 -20.78 -4.92 2.67
N PRO A 182 -19.87 -5.42 3.52
CA PRO A 182 -19.44 -4.82 4.79
C PRO A 182 -18.21 -3.89 4.62
N ALA A 183 -18.34 -2.62 5.02
CA ALA A 183 -17.30 -1.58 4.96
C ALA A 183 -17.16 -0.90 6.34
N TYR A 184 -15.94 -0.52 6.73
CA TYR A 184 -15.53 -0.57 8.14
C TYR A 184 -14.88 0.72 8.67
N GLY A 185 -14.56 1.70 7.82
CA GLY A 185 -14.12 3.02 8.30
C GLY A 185 -12.81 3.00 9.09
N TYR A 186 -11.87 2.09 8.77
CA TYR A 186 -10.68 1.82 9.58
C TYR A 186 -9.80 3.03 9.92
N LEU A 187 -9.84 4.09 9.10
CA LEU A 187 -9.07 5.32 9.36
C LEU A 187 -9.88 6.43 10.04
N GLY A 188 -11.21 6.30 10.15
CA GLY A 188 -12.07 7.32 10.75
C GLY A 188 -11.75 8.75 10.27
N GLU A 189 -11.52 9.65 11.23
CA GLU A 189 -11.16 11.06 10.98
C GLU A 189 -9.82 11.26 10.25
N ALA A 190 -8.96 10.25 10.20
CA ALA A 190 -7.70 10.33 9.48
C ALA A 190 -7.86 10.14 7.96
N LEU A 191 -8.98 9.57 7.50
CA LEU A 191 -9.21 9.27 6.08
C LEU A 191 -8.98 10.47 5.13
N PRO A 192 -9.45 11.70 5.42
CA PRO A 192 -9.23 12.84 4.53
C PRO A 192 -7.75 13.20 4.35
N ARG A 193 -6.89 12.83 5.30
CA ARG A 193 -5.45 13.07 5.27
C ARG A 193 -4.68 12.03 4.45
N VAL A 194 -5.34 10.94 4.04
CA VAL A 194 -4.69 9.82 3.37
C VAL A 194 -5.21 9.65 1.94
N ILE A 195 -4.28 9.63 0.99
CA ILE A 195 -4.54 9.21 -0.38
C ILE A 195 -3.90 7.85 -0.63
N MET A 196 -4.66 6.89 -1.14
CA MET A 196 -4.14 5.53 -1.41
C MET A 196 -3.99 5.30 -2.91
N GLY A 197 -3.01 4.50 -3.28
CA GLY A 197 -2.76 3.98 -4.63
C GLY A 197 -2.15 2.59 -4.57
N CYS A 198 -2.08 1.92 -5.72
CA CYS A 198 -1.38 0.64 -5.85
C CYS A 198 0.10 0.85 -6.19
N SER A 199 0.99 -0.04 -5.74
CA SER A 199 2.39 -0.04 -6.20
C SER A 199 2.45 -0.19 -7.73
N VAL A 200 3.40 0.46 -8.41
CA VAL A 200 3.35 0.61 -9.87
C VAL A 200 3.53 -0.71 -10.63
N LEU A 201 4.34 -1.64 -10.12
CA LEU A 201 4.53 -2.96 -10.74
C LEU A 201 3.28 -3.80 -10.59
N HIS A 202 2.65 -3.73 -9.42
CA HIS A 202 1.45 -4.49 -9.10
C HIS A 202 0.19 -3.90 -9.75
N ALA A 203 0.15 -2.59 -10.00
CA ALA A 203 -1.02 -1.91 -10.54
C ALA A 203 -1.55 -2.57 -11.82
N TYR A 204 -0.68 -3.05 -12.71
CA TYR A 204 -1.10 -3.72 -13.95
C TYR A 204 -1.76 -5.09 -13.75
N GLY A 205 -1.59 -5.72 -12.58
CA GLY A 205 -2.30 -6.95 -12.20
C GLY A 205 -3.73 -6.70 -11.71
N HIS A 206 -4.14 -5.45 -11.50
CA HIS A 206 -5.50 -5.10 -11.11
C HIS A 206 -6.43 -5.01 -12.32
N GLU A 207 -7.74 -5.06 -12.08
CA GLU A 207 -8.76 -4.81 -13.12
C GLU A 207 -8.66 -3.38 -13.66
N TRP A 208 -9.08 -3.17 -14.92
CA TRP A 208 -8.88 -1.90 -15.63
C TRP A 208 -9.41 -0.67 -14.88
N SER A 209 -10.60 -0.76 -14.28
CA SER A 209 -11.20 0.36 -13.53
C SER A 209 -10.32 0.71 -12.32
N CYS A 210 -9.80 -0.31 -11.62
CA CYS A 210 -8.81 -0.12 -10.56
C CYS A 210 -7.52 0.53 -11.09
N GLN A 211 -7.00 0.11 -12.25
CA GLN A 211 -5.82 0.74 -12.86
C GLN A 211 -6.04 2.22 -13.17
N VAL A 212 -7.21 2.60 -13.68
CA VAL A 212 -7.50 4.02 -13.97
C VAL A 212 -7.53 4.84 -12.67
N VAL A 213 -8.10 4.31 -11.59
CA VAL A 213 -8.34 5.04 -10.32
C VAL A 213 -7.14 5.04 -9.37
N TYR A 214 -6.43 3.92 -9.26
CA TYR A 214 -5.41 3.69 -8.21
C TYR A 214 -3.99 3.56 -8.74
N ASN A 215 -3.75 3.52 -10.06
CA ASN A 215 -2.38 3.54 -10.57
C ASN A 215 -1.73 4.91 -10.26
N PRO A 216 -0.57 4.96 -9.59
CA PRO A 216 0.09 6.20 -9.18
C PRO A 216 0.53 7.07 -10.36
N ARG A 217 0.63 6.51 -11.57
CA ARG A 217 0.90 7.27 -12.80
C ARG A 217 -0.32 8.00 -13.35
N ARG A 218 -1.52 7.58 -12.97
CA ARG A 218 -2.81 8.17 -13.38
C ARG A 218 -3.46 8.97 -12.25
N ARG A 219 -3.00 8.76 -11.02
CA ARG A 219 -3.53 9.41 -9.82
C ARG A 219 -2.68 10.60 -9.43
N GLN A 220 -3.33 11.76 -9.32
CA GLN A 220 -2.67 12.99 -8.86
C GLN A 220 -2.10 12.82 -7.44
N GLY A 221 -1.02 13.54 -7.15
CA GLY A 221 -0.33 13.54 -5.86
C GLY A 221 0.88 12.61 -5.79
N PHE A 222 0.87 11.45 -6.46
CA PHE A 222 1.99 10.49 -6.35
C PHE A 222 3.20 10.81 -7.23
N GLY A 223 2.99 11.58 -8.30
CA GLY A 223 4.02 12.00 -9.24
C GLY A 223 4.81 10.80 -9.78
N LEU A 224 6.14 10.82 -9.59
CA LEU A 224 6.99 9.72 -10.07
C LEU A 224 7.22 8.56 -9.07
N SER A 225 6.58 8.58 -7.90
CA SER A 225 6.76 7.54 -6.88
C SER A 225 6.25 6.18 -7.38
N ASP A 226 7.07 5.14 -7.19
CA ASP A 226 6.80 3.80 -7.69
C ASP A 226 6.17 2.87 -6.65
N GLY A 227 6.50 3.05 -5.37
CA GLY A 227 5.99 2.18 -4.29
C GLY A 227 6.80 0.89 -4.12
N GLU A 228 7.86 0.70 -4.92
CA GLU A 228 8.64 -0.55 -5.01
C GLU A 228 9.84 -0.56 -4.05
N GLY A 229 9.79 0.26 -3.01
CA GLY A 229 10.88 0.36 -2.02
C GLY A 229 11.04 -0.92 -1.22
N SER A 230 9.94 -1.63 -0.97
CA SER A 230 9.89 -2.88 -0.21
C SER A 230 10.73 -3.95 -0.88
N GLU A 231 10.55 -4.16 -2.18
CA GLU A 231 11.35 -5.10 -2.98
C GLU A 231 12.86 -4.82 -2.92
N ARG A 232 13.25 -3.53 -2.89
CA ARG A 232 14.65 -3.13 -2.72
C ARG A 232 15.18 -3.47 -1.33
N VAL A 233 14.37 -3.33 -0.30
CA VAL A 233 14.71 -3.74 1.08
C VAL A 233 14.77 -5.27 1.18
N TRP A 234 13.81 -5.99 0.60
CA TRP A 234 13.76 -7.45 0.57
C TRP A 234 14.97 -8.08 -0.10
N SER A 235 15.40 -7.51 -1.24
CA SER A 235 16.62 -7.92 -1.91
C SER A 235 17.85 -7.79 -1.00
N ARG A 236 17.91 -6.74 -0.16
CA ARG A 236 18.99 -6.54 0.82
C ARG A 236 18.89 -7.47 2.02
N THR A 237 17.70 -7.97 2.37
CA THR A 237 17.46 -8.91 3.48
C THR A 237 17.44 -10.38 3.06
N ARG A 238 17.78 -10.69 1.81
CA ARG A 238 17.71 -12.06 1.28
C ARG A 238 18.61 -13.06 2.01
N ARG A 239 19.75 -12.62 2.55
CA ARG A 239 20.73 -13.50 3.22
C ARG A 239 20.27 -13.87 4.62
N GLU A 240 19.44 -13.03 5.21
CA GLU A 240 18.86 -13.18 6.54
C GLU A 240 17.75 -14.23 6.54
N ILE A 241 17.06 -14.44 5.41
CA ILE A 241 15.97 -15.44 5.28
C ILE A 241 16.35 -16.83 5.83
N PRO A 242 17.40 -17.52 5.34
CA PRO A 242 17.74 -18.85 5.85
C PRO A 242 18.28 -18.81 7.28
N ILE A 243 19.03 -17.77 7.64
CA ILE A 243 19.67 -17.62 8.96
C ILE A 243 18.60 -17.45 10.04
N LEU A 244 17.63 -16.58 9.79
CA LEU A 244 16.60 -16.21 10.75
C LEU A 244 15.42 -17.16 10.77
N ARG A 245 15.32 -18.08 9.79
CA ARG A 245 14.28 -19.11 9.73
C ARG A 245 14.21 -19.95 11.02
N ARG A 246 15.36 -20.24 11.63
CA ARG A 246 15.50 -21.04 12.86
C ARG A 246 15.91 -20.22 14.08
N ALA A 247 16.04 -18.90 13.93
CA ALA A 247 16.40 -18.05 15.04
C ALA A 247 15.26 -17.96 16.05
N GLU A 248 15.63 -17.74 17.32
CA GLU A 248 14.70 -17.39 18.38
C GLU A 248 13.93 -16.09 18.03
N LYS A 249 12.69 -15.94 18.53
CA LYS A 249 11.82 -14.78 18.24
C LYS A 249 12.51 -13.44 18.53
N SER A 250 13.03 -13.27 19.74
CA SER A 250 13.69 -12.03 20.19
C SER A 250 14.92 -11.69 19.33
N ARG A 251 15.78 -12.68 19.07
CA ARG A 251 17.00 -12.55 18.25
C ARG A 251 16.69 -12.26 16.79
N ARG A 252 15.62 -12.85 16.25
CA ARG A 252 15.16 -12.58 14.89
C ARG A 252 14.73 -11.12 14.76
N VAL A 253 13.90 -10.63 15.66
CA VAL A 253 13.45 -9.23 15.67
C VAL A 253 14.64 -8.29 15.78
N MET A 254 15.57 -8.56 16.71
CA MET A 254 16.82 -7.80 16.86
C MET A 254 17.63 -7.76 15.56
N ALA A 255 17.82 -8.90 14.89
CA ALA A 255 18.59 -8.98 13.65
C ALA A 255 17.92 -8.25 12.49
N LEU A 256 16.61 -8.42 12.31
CA LEU A 256 15.84 -7.74 11.26
C LEU A 256 15.79 -6.23 11.50
N ASP A 257 15.50 -5.79 12.72
CA ASP A 257 15.49 -4.38 13.08
C ASP A 257 16.83 -3.71 12.77
N ARG A 258 17.94 -4.31 13.23
CA ARG A 258 19.29 -3.84 12.92
C ARG A 258 19.54 -3.77 11.42
N LYS A 259 19.10 -4.79 10.68
CA LYS A 259 19.26 -4.83 9.22
C LYS A 259 18.46 -3.74 8.52
N PHE A 260 17.21 -3.51 8.92
CA PHE A 260 16.36 -2.46 8.38
C PHE A 260 16.91 -1.07 8.70
N ARG A 261 17.39 -0.83 9.93
CA ARG A 261 18.07 0.42 10.30
C ARG A 261 19.31 0.64 9.45
N HIS A 262 20.16 -0.38 9.27
CA HIS A 262 21.33 -0.27 8.41
C HIS A 262 20.95 0.04 6.96
N CYS A 263 19.91 -0.59 6.43
CA CYS A 263 19.38 -0.27 5.10
C CYS A 263 18.92 1.19 5.03
N GLY A 264 18.16 1.66 6.02
CA GLY A 264 17.74 3.06 6.13
C GLY A 264 18.90 4.05 6.16
N GLU A 265 19.94 3.79 6.96
CA GLU A 265 21.15 4.62 7.01
C GLU A 265 21.85 4.67 5.64
N THR A 266 22.02 3.53 4.97
CA THR A 266 22.59 3.50 3.61
C THR A 266 21.74 4.27 2.60
N MET A 267 20.41 4.20 2.68
CA MET A 267 19.54 4.99 1.78
C MET A 267 19.65 6.48 2.09
N LYS A 268 19.75 6.85 3.37
CA LYS A 268 19.93 8.23 3.84
C LYS A 268 21.24 8.83 3.33
N GLU A 269 22.35 8.11 3.45
CA GLU A 269 23.66 8.52 2.92
C GLU A 269 23.63 8.77 1.39
N HIS A 270 22.80 8.00 0.67
CA HIS A 270 22.66 8.11 -0.78
C HIS A 270 21.59 9.10 -1.26
N LEU A 271 20.94 9.86 -0.37
CA LEU A 271 19.86 10.79 -0.76
C LEU A 271 20.28 11.78 -1.85
N GLY A 272 21.49 12.34 -1.78
CA GLY A 272 22.00 13.24 -2.82
C GLY A 272 22.07 12.57 -4.20
N ARG A 273 22.55 11.32 -4.27
CA ARG A 273 22.55 10.53 -5.52
C ARG A 273 21.13 10.24 -5.98
N TRP A 274 20.25 9.88 -5.04
CA TRP A 274 18.84 9.60 -5.34
C TRP A 274 18.14 10.82 -5.96
N PHE A 275 18.32 12.02 -5.40
CA PHE A 275 17.75 13.26 -5.95
C PHE A 275 18.26 13.52 -7.37
N ASN A 276 19.56 13.38 -7.60
CA ASN A 276 20.14 13.56 -8.94
C ASN A 276 19.57 12.56 -9.96
N GLN A 277 19.38 11.30 -9.56
CA GLN A 277 18.75 10.29 -10.42
C GLN A 277 17.29 10.62 -10.71
N LYS A 278 16.51 11.03 -9.70
CA LYS A 278 15.10 11.41 -9.89
C LYS A 278 14.98 12.68 -10.73
N PHE A 279 15.88 13.65 -10.61
CA PHE A 279 15.90 14.85 -11.47
C PHE A 279 16.13 14.50 -12.94
N LYS A 280 17.11 13.62 -13.23
CA LYS A 280 17.33 13.09 -14.59
C LYS A 280 16.12 12.33 -15.12
N LEU A 281 15.52 11.48 -14.28
CA LEU A 281 14.32 10.73 -14.63
C LEU A 281 13.14 11.67 -14.97
N LEU A 282 12.96 12.75 -14.20
CA LEU A 282 11.94 13.76 -14.49
C LEU A 282 12.16 14.41 -15.86
N GLY A 283 13.40 14.77 -16.20
CA GLY A 283 13.74 15.30 -17.52
C GLY A 283 13.39 14.32 -18.65
N PHE A 284 13.80 13.05 -18.50
CA PHE A 284 13.48 11.99 -19.46
C PHE A 284 11.98 11.78 -19.63
N GLN A 285 11.23 11.65 -18.52
CA GLN A 285 9.79 11.42 -18.56
C GLN A 285 9.04 12.62 -19.14
N ARG A 286 9.48 13.85 -18.84
CA ARG A 286 8.90 15.06 -19.43
C ARG A 286 9.12 15.13 -20.93
N HIS A 287 10.30 14.77 -21.41
CA HIS A 287 10.58 14.70 -22.84
C HIS A 287 9.73 13.64 -23.53
N ARG A 288 9.69 12.42 -22.97
CA ARG A 288 8.85 11.33 -23.49
C ARG A 288 7.37 11.68 -23.52
N ALA A 289 6.85 12.33 -22.47
CA ALA A 289 5.45 12.75 -22.42
C ALA A 289 5.11 13.77 -23.52
N LYS A 290 6.02 14.72 -23.81
CA LYS A 290 5.83 15.67 -24.92
C LYS A 290 5.81 14.97 -26.28
N GLN A 291 6.70 14.00 -26.50
CA GLN A 291 6.72 13.21 -27.73
C GLN A 291 5.42 12.42 -27.90
N LEU A 292 5.00 11.68 -26.88
CA LEU A 292 3.73 10.93 -26.92
C LEU A 292 2.53 11.83 -27.19
N GLN A 293 2.50 13.04 -26.61
CA GLN A 293 1.45 14.01 -26.88
C GLN A 293 1.49 14.48 -28.35
N GLN A 294 2.67 14.81 -28.88
CA GLN A 294 2.84 15.20 -30.28
C GLN A 294 2.42 14.08 -31.25
N ASP A 295 2.89 12.86 -31.00
CA ASP A 295 2.60 11.67 -31.83
C ASP A 295 1.11 11.31 -31.79
N SER A 296 0.43 11.57 -30.68
CA SER A 296 -1.03 11.33 -30.56
C SER A 296 -1.87 12.30 -31.39
N GLY A 297 -1.32 13.44 -31.79
CA GLY A 297 -2.07 14.54 -32.42
C GLY A 297 -3.07 15.24 -31.48
N MET A 298 -3.17 14.82 -30.21
CA MET A 298 -4.11 15.37 -29.23
C MET A 298 -3.46 16.47 -28.38
N SER A 299 -4.23 17.52 -28.12
CA SER A 299 -3.90 18.52 -27.11
C SER A 299 -3.95 17.93 -25.69
N ALA A 300 -3.32 18.62 -24.75
CA ALA A 300 -3.34 18.22 -23.33
C ALA A 300 -4.78 18.22 -22.76
N ASN A 301 -5.62 19.16 -23.22
CA ASN A 301 -7.02 19.23 -22.81
C ASN A 301 -7.82 18.04 -23.33
N GLU A 302 -7.62 17.63 -24.58
CA GLU A 302 -8.27 16.44 -25.14
C GLU A 302 -7.84 15.19 -24.38
N LEU A 303 -6.54 15.01 -24.10
CA LEU A 303 -6.05 13.89 -23.29
C LEU A 303 -6.65 13.88 -21.89
N GLN A 304 -6.81 15.06 -21.27
CA GLN A 304 -7.46 15.18 -19.96
C GLN A 304 -8.94 14.80 -20.04
N GLN A 305 -9.67 15.22 -21.08
CA GLN A 305 -11.05 14.82 -21.32
C GLN A 305 -11.16 13.29 -21.52
N GLN A 306 -10.29 12.70 -22.35
CA GLN A 306 -10.22 11.25 -22.55
C GLN A 306 -9.96 10.50 -21.23
N HIS A 307 -9.11 11.05 -20.36
CA HIS A 307 -8.88 10.48 -19.03
C HIS A 307 -10.13 10.57 -18.13
N GLN A 308 -10.84 11.69 -18.14
CA GLN A 308 -12.09 11.85 -17.38
C GLN A 308 -13.18 10.89 -17.85
N LEU A 309 -13.28 10.65 -19.17
CA LEU A 309 -14.20 9.64 -19.73
C LEU A 309 -13.90 8.22 -19.24
N GLN A 310 -12.64 7.90 -18.92
CA GLN A 310 -12.28 6.60 -18.33
C GLN A 310 -12.60 6.50 -16.84
N LEU A 311 -12.69 7.64 -16.14
CA LEU A 311 -13.08 7.70 -14.72
C LEU A 311 -14.60 7.73 -14.54
N ALA A 312 -15.34 8.20 -15.55
CA ALA A 312 -16.79 8.22 -15.53
C ALA A 312 -17.34 6.78 -15.36
N PRO A 313 -18.35 6.57 -14.50
CA PRO A 313 -19.05 5.29 -14.46
C PRO A 313 -19.58 5.00 -15.86
N LYS A 314 -19.24 3.85 -16.43
CA LYS A 314 -19.96 3.38 -17.61
C LYS A 314 -21.40 3.13 -17.16
N GLU A 315 -22.36 3.84 -17.72
CA GLU A 315 -23.76 3.45 -17.62
C GLU A 315 -23.80 1.98 -18.02
N THR A 316 -24.20 1.12 -17.09
CA THR A 316 -24.52 -0.27 -17.42
C THR A 316 -25.59 -0.19 -18.49
N GLU A 317 -25.24 -0.56 -19.71
CA GLU A 317 -26.23 -0.91 -20.74
C GLU A 317 -27.25 -1.81 -20.05
N GLN A 318 -28.48 -1.29 -19.94
CA GLN A 318 -29.61 -2.10 -19.52
C GLN A 318 -29.56 -3.37 -20.36
N ALA A 319 -29.61 -4.52 -19.69
CA ALA A 319 -29.64 -5.83 -20.31
C ALA A 319 -30.62 -5.79 -21.49
N GLY A 320 -30.07 -5.74 -22.70
CA GLY A 320 -30.83 -5.75 -23.94
C GLY A 320 -31.65 -7.02 -23.96
N GLU A 321 -32.96 -6.82 -23.99
CA GLU A 321 -34.01 -7.69 -24.49
C GLU A 321 -33.57 -9.13 -24.78
N CYS A 322 -34.04 -10.03 -23.91
CA CYS A 322 -34.11 -11.46 -24.17
C CYS A 322 -34.94 -11.68 -25.45
N ASN A 323 -34.28 -11.73 -26.60
CA ASN A 323 -34.90 -12.16 -27.85
C ASN A 323 -35.31 -13.63 -27.70
N GLN A 324 -36.62 -13.84 -27.60
CA GLN A 324 -37.27 -15.13 -27.74
C GLN A 324 -36.82 -15.78 -29.05
N TRP A 325 -36.08 -16.88 -28.97
CA TRP A 325 -35.92 -17.77 -30.10
C TRP A 325 -37.22 -18.54 -30.27
N SER A 326 -38.08 -18.06 -31.17
CA SER A 326 -39.18 -18.83 -31.72
C SER A 326 -38.60 -20.00 -32.52
N SER A 327 -38.91 -21.22 -32.08
CA SER A 327 -38.74 -22.46 -32.83
C SER A 327 -39.48 -22.38 -34.17
N ALA A 328 -38.73 -22.44 -35.26
CA ALA A 328 -39.26 -22.73 -36.60
C ALA A 328 -38.62 -24.03 -37.09
N ASP A 329 -39.46 -25.04 -37.31
CA ASP A 329 -39.09 -26.35 -37.84
C ASP A 329 -38.52 -26.26 -39.27
N PRO A 330 -37.62 -27.17 -39.67
CA PRO A 330 -37.10 -27.22 -41.03
C PRO A 330 -38.11 -27.86 -42.01
N PRO A 331 -38.19 -27.39 -43.27
CA PRO A 331 -39.00 -28.04 -44.30
C PRO A 331 -38.35 -29.34 -44.81
N ALA A 332 -39.24 -30.21 -45.31
CA ALA A 332 -39.05 -31.63 -45.67
C ALA A 332 -37.90 -31.96 -46.62
#